data_AF-A0A3N5Q3C9-F1
#
_entry.id   AF-A0A3N5Q3C9-F1
#
_cell.length_a   1.000
_cell.length_b   1.000
_cell.length_c   1.000
_cell.angle_alpha   90.00
_cell.angle_beta   90.00
_cell.angle_gamma   90.00
#
_symmetry.space_group_name_H-M   'P 1'
#
loop_
_entity.id
_entity.type
_entity.pdbx_description
1 polymer ?
#
loop_
_entity_poly.entity_id
_entity_poly.type
_entity_poly.pdbx_seq_one_letter_code
_entity_poly.pdbx_strand_id
1 'polypeptide(L)'
;MKVLSYVLFVALALSTVGCGTFTRVERDVYTITEIDTTVASHVQNQPNDRNNGVIYPSSRTIAIDRKITQRDSVKERFYPGFIRLGVFEGIGLIGSSINKHSTYTGLFGLYYDIDRLLYSDKYRLDTTESALFSGYIYRFGIGEWKIHWFNEDPNWTWGITAFESIRPDANIDNALAGISVLTIRKRFYLSSKIPYIAITPALSLSAFPSQYVNASVSADIGSIAGVNLRLYTGYVFGQPSFTPPTNFITFPYLGLGVSMMDFLNREEELDVEWKYHEHSGWEIGGVDGLLLGGNVDASFFDPTQTGDQRPALTGFSVRVLNARIALPVLDHRLTVGTSLINFLAMGNTEYGIGVLPIRVSYFSNPLNNAFVAEPFVEFNYAPSTFVHLGVRGALPISDQLSLQIVAAYASGSTGSAMELGLDTEPVPGGISDPTKFNAFYIGIGASFFDRIFHKGELRYGKGYPHE
;
A
#
# COMPACT_ATOMS: atom_id res chain seq x y z
N MET A 1 18.72 -3.94 -29.07
CA MET A 1 18.25 -5.27 -28.63
C MET A 1 18.02 -5.37 -27.12
N LYS A 2 18.96 -4.97 -26.25
CA LYS A 2 18.80 -5.09 -24.78
C LYS A 2 17.55 -4.42 -24.19
N VAL A 3 17.23 -3.19 -24.61
CA VAL A 3 16.03 -2.45 -24.14
C VAL A 3 14.73 -3.15 -24.56
N LEU A 4 14.66 -3.69 -25.77
CA LEU A 4 13.48 -4.41 -26.26
C LEU A 4 13.26 -5.70 -25.47
N SER A 5 14.33 -6.42 -25.11
CA SER A 5 14.24 -7.59 -24.23
C SER A 5 13.80 -7.24 -22.81
N TYR A 6 14.23 -6.10 -22.23
CA TYR A 6 13.73 -5.67 -20.91
C TYR A 6 12.25 -5.28 -20.96
N VAL A 7 11.81 -4.57 -22.01
CA VAL A 7 10.40 -4.22 -22.19
C VAL A 7 9.54 -5.46 -22.42
N LEU A 8 10.00 -6.42 -23.23
CA LEU A 8 9.28 -7.68 -23.46
C LEU A 8 9.22 -8.53 -22.18
N PHE A 9 10.26 -8.49 -21.34
CA PHE A 9 10.32 -9.26 -20.09
C PHE A 9 9.49 -8.62 -18.97
N VAL A 10 9.44 -7.29 -18.88
CA VAL A 10 8.51 -6.57 -17.99
C VAL A 10 7.07 -6.80 -18.46
N ALA A 11 6.81 -6.77 -19.77
CA ALA A 11 5.50 -7.12 -20.33
C ALA A 11 5.13 -8.59 -20.03
N LEU A 12 6.09 -9.51 -20.08
CA LEU A 12 5.87 -10.92 -19.74
C LEU A 12 5.60 -11.11 -18.25
N ALA A 13 6.37 -10.46 -17.36
CA ALA A 13 6.16 -10.47 -15.92
C ALA A 13 4.80 -9.84 -15.53
N LEU A 14 4.42 -8.74 -16.20
CA LEU A 14 3.07 -8.15 -16.06
C LEU A 14 1.98 -9.09 -16.60
N SER A 15 2.25 -9.84 -17.67
CA SER A 15 1.31 -10.82 -18.22
C SER A 15 1.15 -12.08 -17.35
N THR A 16 2.19 -12.49 -16.62
CA THR A 16 2.11 -13.59 -15.64
C THR A 16 1.44 -13.16 -14.34
N VAL A 17 1.57 -11.89 -13.95
CA VAL A 17 0.72 -11.29 -12.89
C VAL A 17 -0.75 -11.21 -13.33
N GLY A 18 -0.99 -11.08 -14.64
CA GLY A 18 -2.34 -11.12 -15.25
C GLY A 18 -3.05 -12.47 -15.24
N CYS A 19 -2.42 -13.57 -14.82
CA CYS A 19 -3.12 -14.86 -14.63
C CYS A 19 -3.98 -14.89 -13.36
N GLY A 20 -3.80 -13.94 -12.43
CA GLY A 20 -4.71 -13.72 -11.32
C GLY A 20 -5.72 -12.63 -11.67
N THR A 21 -7.01 -12.96 -11.72
CA THR A 21 -8.04 -11.92 -11.80
C THR A 21 -8.03 -11.15 -10.48
N PHE A 22 -7.61 -9.88 -10.51
CA PHE A 22 -7.70 -8.98 -9.35
C PHE A 22 -9.14 -8.80 -8.87
N THR A 23 -10.10 -8.97 -9.79
CA THR A 23 -11.54 -8.93 -9.52
C THR A 23 -12.22 -10.25 -9.91
N ARG A 24 -12.95 -10.86 -8.96
CA ARG A 24 -13.90 -11.96 -9.17
C ARG A 24 -15.26 -11.37 -9.50
N VAL A 25 -15.93 -11.91 -10.52
CA VAL A 25 -17.32 -11.56 -10.85
C VAL A 25 -18.22 -12.69 -10.39
N GLU A 26 -19.16 -12.39 -9.51
CA GLU A 26 -20.26 -13.29 -9.17
C GLU A 26 -21.53 -12.85 -9.87
N ARG A 27 -22.27 -13.81 -10.38
CA ARG A 27 -23.53 -13.57 -11.06
C ARG A 27 -24.65 -14.20 -10.26
N ASP A 28 -25.43 -13.37 -9.59
CA ASP A 28 -26.67 -13.80 -8.93
C ASP A 28 -27.82 -13.72 -9.93
N VAL A 29 -28.68 -14.74 -9.91
CA VAL A 29 -29.92 -14.77 -10.69
C VAL A 29 -31.09 -14.75 -9.72
N TYR A 30 -31.87 -13.68 -9.75
CA TYR A 30 -33.08 -13.50 -8.96
C TYR A 30 -34.29 -13.68 -9.86
N THR A 31 -35.14 -14.66 -9.57
CA THR A 31 -36.42 -14.80 -10.28
C THR A 31 -37.48 -13.92 -9.61
N ILE A 32 -37.92 -12.88 -10.30
CA ILE A 32 -39.00 -12.00 -9.85
C ILE A 32 -40.32 -12.59 -10.36
N THR A 33 -41.22 -12.95 -9.44
CA THR A 33 -42.56 -13.43 -9.77
C THR A 33 -43.58 -12.33 -9.47
N GLU A 34 -44.22 -11.82 -10.52
CA GLU A 34 -45.34 -10.88 -10.42
C GLU A 34 -46.65 -11.66 -10.61
N ILE A 35 -47.55 -11.53 -9.63
CA ILE A 35 -48.85 -12.19 -9.64
C ILE A 35 -49.92 -11.12 -9.71
N ASP A 36 -50.63 -11.07 -10.82
CA ASP A 36 -51.83 -10.26 -10.97
C ASP A 36 -53.06 -11.18 -10.95
N THR A 37 -54.05 -10.84 -10.14
CA THR A 37 -55.28 -11.62 -10.00
C THR A 37 -56.47 -10.70 -10.20
N THR A 38 -57.22 -10.95 -11.27
CA THR A 38 -58.46 -10.23 -11.54
C THR A 38 -59.65 -11.10 -11.13
N VAL A 39 -60.56 -10.51 -10.35
CA VAL A 39 -61.78 -11.18 -9.88
C VAL A 39 -62.96 -10.47 -10.47
N ALA A 40 -63.65 -11.12 -11.41
CA ALA A 40 -64.88 -10.63 -12.00
C ALA A 40 -66.06 -11.38 -11.38
N SER A 41 -66.95 -10.64 -10.71
CA SER A 41 -68.17 -11.20 -10.11
C SER A 41 -69.37 -10.76 -10.93
N HIS A 42 -70.07 -11.72 -11.54
CA HIS A 42 -71.32 -11.45 -12.21
C HIS A 42 -72.48 -12.02 -11.40
N VAL A 43 -73.46 -11.18 -11.09
CA VAL A 43 -74.69 -11.58 -10.41
C VAL A 43 -75.79 -11.47 -11.44
N GLN A 44 -76.34 -12.61 -11.86
CA GLN A 44 -77.47 -12.62 -12.76
C GLN A 44 -78.76 -12.65 -11.94
N ASN A 45 -79.45 -11.53 -11.91
CA ASN A 45 -80.78 -11.44 -11.31
C ASN A 45 -81.78 -12.11 -12.25
N GLN A 46 -82.76 -12.83 -11.69
CA GLN A 46 -83.74 -13.53 -12.50
C GLN A 46 -84.69 -12.55 -13.20
N PRO A 47 -85.12 -12.83 -14.44
CA PRO A 47 -86.07 -11.99 -15.13
C PRO A 47 -87.50 -12.26 -14.62
N ASN A 48 -88.06 -11.27 -13.93
CA ASN A 48 -89.44 -11.15 -13.45
C ASN A 48 -89.89 -12.03 -12.27
N ASP A 49 -90.35 -11.36 -11.21
CA ASP A 49 -91.12 -11.97 -10.12
C ASP A 49 -92.51 -12.40 -10.64
N ARG A 50 -92.82 -13.69 -10.51
CA ARG A 50 -94.18 -14.19 -10.72
C ARG A 50 -94.96 -14.08 -9.41
N ASN A 51 -96.22 -13.65 -9.52
CA ASN A 51 -97.14 -13.34 -8.40
C ASN A 51 -97.64 -14.57 -7.61
N ASN A 52 -96.84 -15.63 -7.54
CA ASN A 52 -97.19 -16.93 -6.95
C ASN A 52 -96.33 -17.25 -5.71
N GLY A 53 -95.58 -16.28 -5.18
CA GLY A 53 -94.86 -16.40 -3.91
C GLY A 53 -93.61 -17.31 -3.93
N VAL A 54 -93.12 -17.71 -5.11
CA VAL A 54 -91.89 -18.50 -5.24
C VAL A 54 -90.73 -17.58 -5.60
N ILE A 55 -89.83 -17.36 -4.64
CA ILE A 55 -88.59 -16.59 -4.83
C ILE A 55 -87.50 -17.54 -5.31
N TYR A 56 -86.94 -17.30 -6.49
CA TYR A 56 -85.78 -18.05 -6.97
C TYR A 56 -84.47 -17.40 -6.48
N PRO A 57 -83.47 -18.20 -6.06
CA PRO A 57 -82.18 -17.64 -5.67
C PRO A 57 -81.47 -17.06 -6.90
N SER A 58 -80.84 -15.89 -6.73
CA SER A 58 -79.95 -15.33 -7.74
C SER A 58 -78.68 -16.18 -7.83
N SER A 59 -78.23 -16.45 -9.06
CA SER A 59 -76.98 -17.17 -9.29
C SER A 59 -75.82 -16.18 -9.38
N ARG A 60 -74.81 -16.37 -8.53
CA ARG A 60 -73.56 -15.62 -8.58
C ARG A 60 -72.49 -16.50 -9.23
N THR A 61 -71.90 -16.00 -10.31
CA THR A 61 -70.72 -16.61 -10.94
C THR A 61 -69.52 -15.72 -10.67
N ILE A 62 -68.47 -16.29 -10.10
CA ILE A 62 -67.20 -15.61 -9.86
C ILE A 62 -66.18 -16.21 -10.81
N ALA A 63 -65.68 -15.41 -11.75
CA ALA A 63 -64.55 -15.76 -12.59
C ALA A 63 -63.29 -15.16 -11.97
N ILE A 64 -62.32 -16.00 -11.65
CA ILE A 64 -61.00 -15.59 -11.16
C ILE A 64 -60.01 -15.91 -12.26
N ASP A 65 -59.37 -14.88 -12.80
CA ASP A 65 -58.25 -15.03 -13.73
C ASP A 65 -56.97 -14.60 -13.04
N ARG A 66 -55.93 -15.42 -13.16
CA ARG A 66 -54.62 -15.17 -12.55
C ARG A 66 -53.56 -15.20 -13.63
N LYS A 67 -52.89 -14.07 -13.79
CA LYS A 67 -51.73 -13.94 -14.67
C LYS A 67 -50.46 -13.92 -13.82
N ILE A 68 -49.59 -14.89 -14.06
CA ILE A 68 -48.26 -14.95 -13.43
C ILE A 68 -47.24 -14.57 -14.49
N THR A 69 -46.46 -13.53 -14.20
CA THR A 69 -45.32 -13.14 -15.04
C THR A 69 -44.05 -13.39 -14.24
N GLN A 70 -43.16 -14.21 -14.79
CA GLN A 70 -41.83 -14.45 -14.21
C GLN A 70 -40.78 -13.79 -15.10
N ARG A 71 -39.85 -13.07 -14.48
CA ARG A 71 -38.67 -12.54 -15.16
C ARG A 71 -37.45 -12.74 -14.30
N ASP A 72 -36.37 -13.17 -14.93
CA ASP A 72 -35.08 -13.32 -14.27
C ASP A 72 -34.34 -11.99 -14.31
N SER A 73 -33.92 -11.53 -13.15
CA SER A 73 -33.02 -10.41 -12.96
C SER A 73 -31.63 -10.94 -12.68
N VAL A 74 -30.68 -10.56 -13.51
CA VAL A 74 -29.27 -10.91 -13.33
C VAL A 74 -28.59 -9.73 -12.65
N LYS A 75 -27.94 -9.98 -11.51
CA LYS A 75 -27.11 -8.99 -10.84
C LYS A 75 -25.68 -9.50 -10.79
N GLU A 76 -24.77 -8.73 -11.37
CA GLU A 76 -23.34 -8.99 -11.28
C GLU A 76 -22.77 -8.24 -10.08
N ARG A 77 -21.90 -8.91 -9.31
CA ARG A 77 -21.17 -8.35 -8.17
C ARG A 77 -19.68 -8.55 -8.41
N PHE A 78 -18.90 -7.49 -8.20
CA PHE A 78 -17.45 -7.49 -8.38
C PHE A 78 -16.76 -7.51 -7.01
N TYR A 79 -15.91 -8.50 -6.78
CA TYR A 79 -15.14 -8.69 -5.55
C TYR A 79 -13.65 -8.71 -5.85
N PRO A 80 -12.76 -8.36 -4.92
CA PRO A 80 -11.35 -8.69 -5.06
C PRO A 80 -11.18 -10.21 -5.19
N GLY A 81 -10.34 -10.67 -6.11
CA GLY A 81 -10.00 -12.09 -6.24
C GLY A 81 -8.81 -12.51 -5.38
N PHE A 82 -8.19 -11.59 -4.65
CA PHE A 82 -6.89 -11.78 -3.98
C PHE A 82 -7.02 -11.84 -2.45
N ILE A 83 -6.18 -12.68 -1.84
CA ILE A 83 -5.98 -12.74 -0.38
C ILE A 83 -4.98 -11.67 0.06
N ARG A 84 -3.92 -11.44 -0.72
CA ARG A 84 -2.96 -10.37 -0.42
C ARG A 84 -2.55 -9.63 -1.68
N LEU A 85 -2.47 -8.32 -1.59
CA LEU A 85 -1.92 -7.47 -2.65
C LEU A 85 -1.02 -6.40 -2.03
N GLY A 86 0.28 -6.49 -2.31
CA GLY A 86 1.31 -5.63 -1.74
C GLY A 86 2.21 -4.99 -2.77
N VAL A 87 2.49 -3.70 -2.62
CA VAL A 87 3.45 -3.00 -3.49
C VAL A 87 4.88 -3.26 -3.05
N PHE A 88 5.17 -3.07 -1.76
CA PHE A 88 6.52 -3.17 -1.22
C PHE A 88 6.57 -3.86 0.13
N GLU A 89 7.56 -4.71 0.32
CA GLU A 89 7.95 -5.27 1.61
C GLU A 89 9.48 -5.24 1.75
N GLY A 90 9.95 -4.66 2.86
CA GLY A 90 11.36 -4.65 3.24
C GLY A 90 11.58 -5.39 4.55
N ILE A 91 12.58 -6.25 4.59
CA ILE A 91 12.94 -7.09 5.73
C ILE A 91 14.42 -6.88 6.03
N GLY A 92 14.76 -6.45 7.24
CA GLY A 92 16.14 -6.35 7.71
C GLY A 92 16.54 -7.66 8.36
N LEU A 93 17.69 -8.22 7.98
CA LEU A 93 18.16 -9.53 8.41
C LEU A 93 19.21 -9.45 9.51
N ILE A 94 19.04 -10.25 10.55
CA ILE A 94 19.93 -10.41 11.70
C ILE A 94 20.57 -11.79 11.62
N GLY A 95 21.90 -11.84 11.79
CA GLY A 95 22.67 -13.10 11.82
C GLY A 95 22.74 -13.82 10.47
N SER A 96 22.55 -13.11 9.35
CA SER A 96 22.57 -13.68 8.00
C SER A 96 23.92 -13.60 7.30
N SER A 97 24.87 -12.79 7.82
CA SER A 97 26.18 -12.56 7.21
C SER A 97 27.00 -13.84 7.05
N ILE A 98 27.54 -14.08 5.86
CA ILE A 98 28.36 -15.27 5.58
C ILE A 98 29.83 -15.02 5.95
N ASN A 99 30.36 -13.81 5.69
CA ASN A 99 31.77 -13.48 5.89
C ASN A 99 31.98 -12.20 6.73
N LYS A 100 31.10 -11.94 7.71
CA LYS A 100 31.12 -10.74 8.57
C LYS A 100 30.95 -9.41 7.83
N HIS A 101 30.54 -9.46 6.56
CA HIS A 101 30.16 -8.27 5.84
C HIS A 101 28.76 -7.80 6.22
N SER A 102 28.54 -6.49 6.24
CA SER A 102 27.25 -5.90 6.61
C SER A 102 26.78 -4.85 5.61
N THR A 103 25.49 -4.90 5.27
CA THR A 103 24.85 -3.92 4.38
C THR A 103 24.58 -2.59 5.06
N TYR A 104 24.64 -2.48 6.40
CA TYR A 104 24.33 -1.25 7.14
C TYR A 104 22.98 -0.62 6.76
N THR A 105 22.00 -1.46 6.48
CA THR A 105 20.65 -1.03 6.05
C THR A 105 19.68 -0.80 7.20
N GLY A 106 20.13 -0.95 8.44
CA GLY A 106 19.34 -0.71 9.65
C GLY A 106 18.06 -1.55 9.75
N LEU A 107 17.13 -1.07 10.58
CA LEU A 107 15.84 -1.70 10.82
C LEU A 107 15.03 -1.84 9.52
N PHE A 108 14.33 -2.97 9.34
CA PHE A 108 13.61 -3.34 8.11
C PHE A 108 14.47 -3.40 6.83
N GLY A 109 15.79 -3.19 6.96
CA GLY A 109 16.69 -3.12 5.84
C GLY A 109 16.48 -1.86 5.00
N LEU A 110 15.92 -0.76 5.50
CA LEU A 110 15.57 0.41 4.68
C LEU A 110 16.45 1.66 4.91
N TYR A 111 17.18 1.70 6.02
CA TYR A 111 17.99 2.86 6.42
C TYR A 111 19.40 2.72 5.85
N TYR A 112 19.61 3.21 4.64
CA TYR A 112 20.96 3.42 4.11
C TYR A 112 21.52 4.73 4.63
N ASP A 113 22.84 4.78 4.81
CA ASP A 113 23.56 6.04 4.94
C ASP A 113 23.24 6.96 3.75
N ILE A 114 22.98 8.25 4.03
CA ILE A 114 22.59 9.21 3.01
C ILE A 114 23.70 9.45 2.00
N ASP A 115 24.97 9.46 2.44
CA ASP A 115 26.11 9.69 1.57
C ASP A 115 26.30 8.50 0.61
N ARG A 116 26.04 7.29 1.13
CA ARG A 116 26.02 6.08 0.30
C ARG A 116 24.88 6.10 -0.71
N LEU A 117 23.71 6.60 -0.32
CA LEU A 117 22.54 6.64 -1.18
C LEU A 117 22.71 7.64 -2.34
N LEU A 118 23.37 8.79 -2.08
CA LEU A 118 23.49 9.89 -3.04
C LEU A 118 24.80 9.88 -3.85
N TYR A 119 25.93 9.43 -3.28
CA TYR A 119 27.27 9.63 -3.87
C TYR A 119 28.06 8.32 -4.05
N SER A 120 27.37 7.24 -4.45
CA SER A 120 27.67 5.80 -4.30
C SER A 120 29.08 5.25 -4.56
N ASP A 121 30.09 6.05 -4.94
CA ASP A 121 31.44 5.60 -5.29
C ASP A 121 32.59 6.17 -4.44
N LYS A 122 32.45 7.32 -3.76
CA LYS A 122 33.56 7.93 -2.97
C LYS A 122 33.59 7.56 -1.48
N TYR A 123 32.44 7.22 -0.89
CA TYR A 123 32.29 7.05 0.56
C TYR A 123 31.72 5.67 0.90
N ARG A 124 32.37 4.61 0.43
CA ARG A 124 32.06 3.25 0.87
C ARG A 124 32.43 3.12 2.35
N LEU A 125 31.42 3.09 3.22
CA LEU A 125 31.56 2.61 4.60
C LEU A 125 32.30 1.28 4.60
N ASP A 126 33.17 1.08 5.58
CA ASP A 126 33.84 -0.20 5.76
C ASP A 126 32.77 -1.28 6.00
N THR A 127 32.58 -2.15 5.01
CA THR A 127 31.60 -3.22 5.07
C THR A 127 32.13 -4.44 5.78
N THR A 128 33.36 -4.44 6.32
CA THR A 128 34.00 -5.58 6.99
C THR A 128 33.60 -5.71 8.47
N GLU A 129 32.93 -4.71 9.03
CA GLU A 129 32.40 -4.72 10.38
C GLU A 129 30.97 -5.29 10.44
N SER A 130 30.68 -6.00 11.55
CA SER A 130 29.39 -6.65 11.76
C SER A 130 28.37 -5.68 12.37
N ALA A 131 27.31 -5.34 11.63
CA ALA A 131 26.14 -4.65 12.20
C ALA A 131 25.07 -5.66 12.67
N LEU A 132 24.15 -5.19 13.53
CA LEU A 132 23.00 -5.99 13.97
C LEU A 132 22.15 -6.47 12.77
N PHE A 133 21.88 -5.55 11.83
CA PHE A 133 21.22 -5.85 10.57
C PHE A 133 22.28 -6.00 9.46
N SER A 134 22.71 -7.23 9.22
CA SER A 134 23.79 -7.54 8.28
C SER A 134 23.34 -7.57 6.82
N GLY A 135 22.05 -7.82 6.59
CA GLY A 135 21.47 -8.03 5.27
C GLY A 135 20.03 -7.57 5.18
N TYR A 136 19.41 -7.80 4.02
CA TYR A 136 18.01 -7.45 3.77
C TYR A 136 17.33 -8.36 2.75
N ILE A 137 15.99 -8.39 2.79
CA ILE A 137 15.14 -8.92 1.73
C ILE A 137 14.19 -7.82 1.29
N TYR A 138 14.11 -7.55 -0.01
CA TYR A 138 13.09 -6.69 -0.59
C TYR A 138 12.19 -7.47 -1.52
N ARG A 139 10.90 -7.17 -1.47
CA ARG A 139 9.88 -7.73 -2.36
C ARG A 139 9.05 -6.61 -2.94
N PHE A 140 8.80 -6.70 -4.23
CA PHE A 140 7.99 -5.76 -4.98
C PHE A 140 6.90 -6.50 -5.75
N GLY A 141 5.68 -5.96 -5.75
CA GLY A 141 4.55 -6.49 -6.51
C GLY A 141 4.15 -7.89 -6.05
N ILE A 142 3.62 -7.99 -4.84
CA ILE A 142 3.17 -9.23 -4.20
C ILE A 142 1.69 -9.42 -4.52
N GLY A 143 1.34 -10.51 -5.19
CA GLY A 143 -0.04 -10.97 -5.34
C GLY A 143 -0.19 -12.36 -4.74
N GLU A 144 -1.21 -12.59 -3.93
CA GLU A 144 -1.53 -13.90 -3.37
C GLU A 144 -3.02 -14.22 -3.53
N TRP A 145 -3.29 -15.47 -3.91
CA TRP A 145 -4.62 -16.02 -4.18
C TRP A 145 -4.83 -17.32 -3.41
N LYS A 146 -6.08 -17.71 -3.22
CA LYS A 146 -6.45 -18.97 -2.55
C LYS A 146 -5.95 -20.18 -3.35
N ILE A 147 -5.47 -21.20 -2.63
CA ILE A 147 -5.20 -22.55 -3.18
C ILE A 147 -6.39 -23.46 -2.89
N HIS A 148 -6.84 -24.20 -3.91
CA HIS A 148 -7.94 -25.17 -3.81
C HIS A 148 -7.46 -26.64 -3.71
N TRP A 149 -6.15 -26.87 -3.55
CA TRP A 149 -5.51 -28.20 -3.68
C TRP A 149 -5.64 -29.12 -2.46
N PHE A 150 -6.20 -28.66 -1.34
CA PHE A 150 -6.25 -29.41 -0.09
C PHE A 150 -7.69 -29.56 0.44
N ASN A 151 -8.62 -30.01 -0.42
CA ASN A 151 -10.04 -30.14 -0.08
C ASN A 151 -10.64 -28.83 0.46
N GLU A 152 -10.27 -27.69 -0.13
CA GLU A 152 -10.73 -26.38 0.35
C GLU A 152 -10.31 -26.06 1.81
N ASP A 153 -9.23 -26.64 2.33
CA ASP A 153 -8.69 -26.27 3.66
C ASP A 153 -8.42 -24.76 3.68
N PRO A 154 -9.03 -24.01 4.62
CA PRO A 154 -8.98 -22.56 4.57
C PRO A 154 -7.57 -22.02 4.78
N ASN A 155 -7.35 -20.79 4.31
CA ASN A 155 -6.11 -20.02 4.54
C ASN A 155 -4.84 -20.54 3.85
N TRP A 156 -4.95 -21.52 2.94
CA TRP A 156 -3.88 -21.85 2.01
C TRP A 156 -3.87 -20.88 0.84
N THR A 157 -2.68 -20.35 0.54
CA THR A 157 -2.51 -19.38 -0.54
C THR A 157 -1.26 -19.64 -1.34
N TRP A 158 -1.34 -19.36 -2.64
CA TRP A 158 -0.19 -19.29 -3.52
C TRP A 158 -0.07 -17.86 -3.99
N GLY A 159 1.14 -17.42 -4.29
CA GLY A 159 1.38 -16.07 -4.73
C GLY A 159 2.60 -15.94 -5.60
N ILE A 160 2.67 -14.80 -6.26
CA ILE A 160 3.78 -14.40 -7.10
C ILE A 160 4.29 -13.07 -6.55
N THR A 161 5.59 -12.99 -6.34
CA THR A 161 6.29 -11.72 -6.12
C THR A 161 6.97 -11.33 -7.42
N ALA A 162 6.62 -10.18 -7.98
CA ALA A 162 7.15 -9.72 -9.27
C ALA A 162 8.69 -9.62 -9.24
N PHE A 163 9.26 -9.08 -8.16
CA PHE A 163 10.70 -9.03 -7.94
C PHE A 163 11.05 -9.23 -6.46
N GLU A 164 11.99 -10.12 -6.17
CA GLU A 164 12.56 -10.35 -4.84
C GLU A 164 14.09 -10.21 -4.90
N SER A 165 14.66 -9.48 -3.95
CA SER A 165 16.10 -9.35 -3.75
C SER A 165 16.43 -9.82 -2.34
N ILE A 166 17.29 -10.83 -2.21
CA ILE A 166 17.74 -11.37 -0.94
C ILE A 166 19.25 -11.14 -0.85
N ARG A 167 19.68 -10.42 0.18
CA ARG A 167 21.08 -10.14 0.43
C ARG A 167 21.43 -10.47 1.88
N PRO A 168 22.20 -11.55 2.13
CA PRO A 168 22.64 -11.89 3.49
C PRO A 168 23.67 -10.89 4.05
N ASP A 169 24.48 -10.31 3.17
CA ASP A 169 25.54 -9.37 3.50
C ASP A 169 25.80 -8.36 2.37
N ALA A 170 26.81 -7.50 2.56
CA ALA A 170 27.21 -6.51 1.56
C ALA A 170 27.93 -7.09 0.34
N ASN A 171 28.34 -8.36 0.35
CA ASN A 171 29.02 -8.95 -0.79
C ASN A 171 28.00 -9.20 -1.91
N ILE A 172 28.23 -8.58 -3.07
CA ILE A 172 27.40 -8.76 -4.28
C ILE A 172 27.36 -10.23 -4.73
N ASP A 173 28.43 -10.99 -4.50
CA ASP A 173 28.50 -12.40 -4.91
C ASP A 173 27.55 -13.28 -4.11
N ASN A 174 27.13 -12.83 -2.92
CA ASN A 174 26.16 -13.51 -2.08
C ASN A 174 24.72 -13.04 -2.32
N ALA A 175 24.49 -12.12 -3.27
CA ALA A 175 23.16 -11.60 -3.55
C ALA A 175 22.35 -12.55 -4.43
N LEU A 176 21.11 -12.81 -4.03
CA LEU A 176 20.12 -13.53 -4.81
C LEU A 176 19.05 -12.56 -5.30
N ALA A 177 18.67 -12.70 -6.56
CA ALA A 177 17.54 -11.97 -7.14
C ALA A 177 16.61 -12.95 -7.84
N GLY A 178 15.31 -12.79 -7.63
CA GLY A 178 14.26 -13.59 -8.26
C GLY A 178 13.25 -12.68 -8.95
N ILE A 179 12.80 -13.10 -10.13
CA ILE A 179 11.67 -12.48 -10.83
C ILE A 179 10.53 -13.49 -10.86
N SER A 180 9.32 -13.04 -10.57
CA SER A 180 8.13 -13.91 -10.46
C SER A 180 8.34 -15.08 -9.49
N VAL A 181 8.78 -14.75 -8.28
CA VAL A 181 9.03 -15.73 -7.22
C VAL A 181 7.71 -16.34 -6.78
N LEU A 182 7.58 -17.65 -6.97
CA LEU A 182 6.41 -18.40 -6.54
C LEU A 182 6.49 -18.60 -5.03
N THR A 183 5.42 -18.31 -4.32
CA THR A 183 5.34 -18.56 -2.88
C THR A 183 4.08 -19.35 -2.54
N ILE A 184 4.23 -20.37 -1.69
CA ILE A 184 3.11 -21.08 -1.07
C ILE A 184 3.10 -20.73 0.42
N ARG A 185 1.94 -20.38 0.96
CA ARG A 185 1.78 -20.02 2.37
C ARG A 185 0.56 -20.71 2.96
N LYS A 186 0.62 -20.93 4.28
CA LYS A 186 -0.56 -21.24 5.10
C LYS A 186 -0.62 -20.24 6.24
N ARG A 187 -1.79 -19.65 6.51
CA ARG A 187 -1.97 -18.70 7.62
C ARG A 187 -2.73 -19.31 8.77
N PHE A 188 -2.19 -19.19 9.97
CA PHE A 188 -2.84 -19.53 11.22
C PHE A 188 -3.19 -18.24 11.95
N TYR A 189 -4.44 -17.80 11.86
CA TYR A 189 -4.91 -16.56 12.47
C TYR A 189 -5.10 -16.75 13.99
N LEU A 190 -4.39 -15.95 14.77
CA LEU A 190 -4.60 -15.78 16.21
C LEU A 190 -5.68 -14.73 16.50
N SER A 191 -5.73 -13.68 15.67
CA SER A 191 -6.81 -12.69 15.64
C SER A 191 -7.35 -12.59 14.23
N SER A 192 -8.67 -12.70 14.14
CA SER A 192 -9.41 -12.77 12.88
C SER A 192 -10.07 -11.42 12.50
N LYS A 193 -9.86 -10.38 13.31
CA LYS A 193 -10.31 -8.99 13.11
C LYS A 193 -9.08 -8.10 12.91
N ILE A 194 -9.18 -7.05 12.08
CA ILE A 194 -8.08 -6.07 11.88
C ILE A 194 -7.70 -5.41 13.23
N PRO A 195 -6.42 -5.27 13.60
CA PRO A 195 -5.28 -5.89 12.91
C PRO A 195 -5.29 -7.41 13.07
N TYR A 196 -5.30 -8.11 11.95
CA TYR A 196 -5.06 -9.54 11.87
C TYR A 196 -3.71 -9.85 12.48
N ILE A 197 -3.70 -10.91 13.27
CA ILE A 197 -2.49 -11.48 13.84
C ILE A 197 -2.41 -12.90 13.35
N ALA A 198 -1.35 -13.25 12.63
CA ALA A 198 -1.21 -14.58 12.05
C ALA A 198 0.21 -15.11 12.16
N ILE A 199 0.33 -16.44 12.26
CA ILE A 199 1.59 -17.15 12.05
C ILE A 199 1.52 -17.79 10.67
N THR A 200 2.52 -17.52 9.84
CA THR A 200 2.50 -17.84 8.41
C THR A 200 3.77 -18.58 8.00
N PRO A 201 3.78 -19.92 8.01
CA PRO A 201 4.78 -20.67 7.26
C PRO A 201 4.65 -20.41 5.75
N ALA A 202 5.80 -20.27 5.10
CA ALA A 202 5.91 -19.96 3.69
C ALA A 202 7.11 -20.68 3.05
N LEU A 203 6.92 -21.09 1.80
CA LEU A 203 7.98 -21.59 0.93
C LEU A 203 7.99 -20.76 -0.35
N SER A 204 9.10 -20.04 -0.58
CA SER A 204 9.32 -19.22 -1.77
C SER A 204 10.37 -19.87 -2.67
N LEU A 205 10.10 -19.89 -3.98
CA LEU A 205 10.89 -20.55 -5.00
C LEU A 205 11.15 -19.57 -6.16
N SER A 206 12.42 -19.38 -6.48
CA SER A 206 12.86 -18.63 -7.66
C SER A 206 13.66 -19.52 -8.58
N ALA A 207 13.35 -19.47 -9.88
CA ALA A 207 14.12 -20.15 -10.92
C ALA A 207 15.03 -19.20 -11.72
N PHE A 208 14.78 -17.89 -11.65
CA PHE A 208 15.52 -16.89 -12.44
C PHE A 208 15.44 -15.50 -11.80
N PRO A 209 16.50 -14.66 -11.88
CA PRO A 209 17.83 -14.99 -12.42
C PRO A 209 18.68 -15.84 -11.47
N SER A 210 18.45 -15.77 -10.17
CA SER A 210 19.01 -16.69 -9.18
C SER A 210 18.06 -17.86 -8.94
N GLN A 211 18.63 -19.05 -8.78
CA GLN A 211 17.87 -20.25 -8.41
C GLN A 211 17.96 -20.43 -6.91
N TYR A 212 16.86 -20.30 -6.20
CA TYR A 212 16.88 -20.45 -4.74
C TYR A 212 15.53 -20.89 -4.18
N VAL A 213 15.63 -21.42 -2.97
CA VAL A 213 14.52 -21.76 -2.09
C VAL A 213 14.68 -20.96 -0.82
N ASN A 214 13.60 -20.31 -0.39
CA ASN A 214 13.51 -19.66 0.90
C ASN A 214 12.34 -20.27 1.69
N ALA A 215 12.67 -21.04 2.72
CA ALA A 215 11.70 -21.57 3.67
C ALA A 215 11.66 -20.64 4.88
N SER A 216 10.49 -20.12 5.22
CA SER A 216 10.36 -19.14 6.30
C SER A 216 9.07 -19.30 7.08
N VAL A 217 9.07 -18.78 8.30
CA VAL A 217 7.89 -18.60 9.14
C VAL A 217 7.85 -17.14 9.55
N SER A 218 6.68 -16.50 9.41
CA SER A 218 6.48 -15.14 9.87
C SER A 218 5.38 -15.03 10.92
N ALA A 219 5.55 -14.12 11.86
CA ALA A 219 4.48 -13.62 12.71
C ALA A 219 4.09 -12.24 12.19
N ASP A 220 2.83 -12.10 11.75
CA ASP A 220 2.33 -10.96 10.99
C ASP A 220 1.32 -10.16 11.83
N ILE A 221 1.42 -8.84 11.80
CA ILE A 221 0.43 -7.90 12.34
C ILE A 221 0.06 -6.92 11.21
N GLY A 222 -1.22 -6.90 10.81
CA GLY A 222 -1.68 -6.13 9.65
C GLY A 222 -3.16 -6.36 9.34
N SER A 223 -3.83 -5.78 8.35
CA SER A 223 -3.44 -4.70 7.46
C SER A 223 -3.99 -3.39 7.97
N ILE A 224 -3.12 -2.58 8.59
CA ILE A 224 -3.52 -1.29 9.15
C ILE A 224 -3.24 -0.24 8.08
N ALA A 225 -4.27 0.10 7.30
CA ALA A 225 -4.19 1.03 6.17
C ALA A 225 -3.13 0.64 5.12
N GLY A 226 -2.98 -0.67 4.87
CA GLY A 226 -1.94 -1.18 3.96
C GLY A 226 -0.54 -1.24 4.58
N VAL A 227 -0.40 -1.00 5.88
CA VAL A 227 0.87 -1.19 6.62
C VAL A 227 0.81 -2.49 7.40
N ASN A 228 1.83 -3.33 7.23
CA ASN A 228 2.01 -4.54 8.04
C ASN A 228 3.40 -4.57 8.66
N LEU A 229 3.47 -5.12 9.87
CA LEU A 229 4.72 -5.43 10.57
C LEU A 229 4.86 -6.94 10.68
N ARG A 230 6.07 -7.44 10.49
CA ARG A 230 6.35 -8.87 10.47
C ARG A 230 7.64 -9.21 11.18
N LEU A 231 7.64 -10.32 11.93
CA LEU A 231 8.84 -10.96 12.44
C LEU A 231 9.06 -12.24 11.65
N TYR A 232 10.24 -12.41 11.07
CA TYR A 232 10.60 -13.53 10.23
C TYR A 232 11.68 -14.38 10.88
N THR A 233 11.59 -15.70 10.68
CA THR A 233 12.72 -16.61 10.75
C THR A 233 12.72 -17.49 9.50
N GLY A 234 13.88 -17.80 8.96
CA GLY A 234 13.95 -18.61 7.76
C GLY A 234 15.34 -19.11 7.43
N TYR A 235 15.38 -19.87 6.35
CA TYR A 235 16.59 -20.45 5.79
C TYR A 235 16.55 -20.34 4.28
N VAL A 236 17.64 -19.81 3.72
CA VAL A 236 17.81 -19.64 2.28
C VAL A 236 18.88 -20.60 1.79
N PHE A 237 18.57 -21.29 0.70
CA PHE A 237 19.51 -22.12 -0.06
C PHE A 237 19.40 -21.74 -1.53
N GLY A 238 20.50 -21.35 -2.16
CA GLY A 238 20.44 -20.94 -3.56
C GLY A 238 21.77 -20.71 -4.25
N GLN A 239 21.68 -20.39 -5.52
CA GLN A 239 22.79 -20.06 -6.39
C GLN A 239 22.60 -18.64 -6.95
N PRO A 240 23.57 -17.73 -6.77
CA PRO A 240 23.58 -16.40 -7.35
C PRO A 240 23.54 -16.42 -8.88
N SER A 241 22.90 -15.40 -9.45
CA SER A 241 22.78 -15.25 -10.90
C SER A 241 24.15 -15.24 -11.59
N PHE A 242 24.26 -15.91 -12.74
CA PHE A 242 25.47 -15.87 -13.60
C PHE A 242 26.78 -16.36 -12.95
N THR A 243 26.68 -17.10 -11.84
CA THR A 243 27.83 -17.81 -11.25
C THR A 243 27.85 -19.28 -11.72
N PRO A 244 29.03 -19.93 -11.81
CA PRO A 244 29.12 -21.35 -12.10
C PRO A 244 28.28 -22.18 -11.11
N PRO A 245 27.69 -23.32 -11.54
CA PRO A 245 26.81 -24.17 -10.71
C PRO A 245 27.50 -24.93 -9.56
N THR A 246 28.65 -24.42 -9.12
CA THR A 246 29.43 -24.92 -7.97
C THR A 246 29.32 -24.02 -6.76
N ASN A 247 28.87 -22.77 -6.93
CA ASN A 247 28.82 -21.77 -5.86
C ASN A 247 27.41 -21.65 -5.30
N PHE A 248 27.14 -22.44 -4.26
CA PHE A 248 25.90 -22.34 -3.49
C PHE A 248 26.09 -21.45 -2.27
N ILE A 249 25.10 -20.63 -2.00
CA ILE A 249 25.02 -19.85 -0.77
C ILE A 249 23.91 -20.40 0.10
N THR A 250 24.18 -20.47 1.40
CA THR A 250 23.22 -20.95 2.37
C THR A 250 23.35 -20.13 3.64
N PHE A 251 22.24 -19.66 4.19
CA PHE A 251 22.27 -18.94 5.45
C PHE A 251 20.90 -19.00 6.15
N PRO A 252 20.89 -19.14 7.49
CA PRO A 252 19.70 -18.85 8.28
C PRO A 252 19.53 -17.34 8.42
N TYR A 253 18.32 -16.91 8.80
CA TYR A 253 18.08 -15.53 9.19
C TYR A 253 16.96 -15.40 10.22
N LEU A 254 17.11 -14.40 11.07
CA LEU A 254 16.00 -13.74 11.76
C LEU A 254 15.78 -12.40 11.06
N GLY A 255 14.55 -11.92 10.92
CA GLY A 255 14.32 -10.63 10.27
C GLY A 255 13.14 -9.86 10.82
N LEU A 256 13.24 -8.54 10.76
CA LEU A 256 12.12 -7.63 11.03
C LEU A 256 11.68 -7.04 9.71
N GLY A 257 10.39 -7.15 9.40
CA GLY A 257 9.79 -6.73 8.15
C GLY A 257 8.73 -5.66 8.33
N VAL A 258 8.65 -4.78 7.34
CA VAL A 258 7.57 -3.82 7.15
C VAL A 258 7.11 -3.86 5.70
N SER A 259 5.81 -3.73 5.48
CA SER A 259 5.26 -3.63 4.13
C SER A 259 4.32 -2.44 4.02
N MET A 260 4.35 -1.79 2.86
CA MET A 260 3.60 -0.58 2.55
C MET A 260 2.70 -0.83 1.34
N MET A 261 1.48 -0.29 1.37
CA MET A 261 0.41 -0.60 0.41
C MET A 261 0.22 -2.12 0.24
N ASP A 262 0.15 -2.83 1.36
CA ASP A 262 0.02 -4.28 1.47
C ASP A 262 -1.29 -4.66 2.18
N PHE A 263 -2.29 -4.94 1.35
CA PHE A 263 -3.65 -5.28 1.74
C PHE A 263 -3.75 -6.79 1.94
N LEU A 264 -4.22 -7.20 3.12
CA LEU A 264 -4.51 -8.59 3.45
C LEU A 264 -6.02 -8.71 3.68
N ASN A 265 -6.65 -9.63 2.97
CA ASN A 265 -8.04 -10.03 3.12
C ASN A 265 -8.10 -11.44 3.72
N ARG A 266 -9.22 -11.78 4.34
CA ARG A 266 -9.55 -13.15 4.70
C ARG A 266 -10.42 -13.83 3.66
N GLU A 267 -10.35 -15.16 3.63
CA GLU A 267 -11.21 -15.97 2.78
C GLU A 267 -12.70 -15.71 3.04
N GLU A 268 -13.09 -15.64 4.31
CA GLU A 268 -14.48 -15.38 4.67
C GLU A 268 -14.93 -13.96 4.27
N GLU A 269 -14.01 -13.00 4.12
CA GLU A 269 -14.32 -11.65 3.63
C GLU A 269 -14.39 -11.59 2.09
N LEU A 270 -13.75 -12.55 1.39
CA LEU A 270 -13.96 -12.74 -0.04
C LEU A 270 -15.33 -13.35 -0.33
N ASP A 271 -15.84 -14.17 0.58
CA ASP A 271 -17.12 -14.88 0.42
C ASP A 271 -18.31 -14.16 1.09
N VAL A 272 -18.09 -13.38 2.14
CA VAL A 272 -19.10 -12.52 2.80
C VAL A 272 -18.95 -11.10 2.26
N GLU A 273 -19.73 -10.80 1.21
CA GLU A 273 -19.99 -9.50 0.60
C GLU A 273 -19.13 -8.33 1.12
N TRP A 274 -18.14 -7.89 0.33
CA TRP A 274 -17.36 -6.67 0.51
C TRP A 274 -18.20 -5.37 0.57
N LYS A 275 -19.54 -5.46 0.58
CA LYS A 275 -20.52 -4.38 0.70
C LYS A 275 -20.25 -3.42 1.87
N TYR A 276 -19.54 -3.87 2.91
CA TYR A 276 -19.28 -3.09 4.12
C TYR A 276 -17.89 -2.48 4.21
N HIS A 277 -16.95 -2.80 3.32
CA HIS A 277 -15.65 -2.12 3.13
C HIS A 277 -15.16 -1.30 4.34
N GLU A 278 -14.50 -1.96 5.29
CA GLU A 278 -13.95 -1.32 6.48
C GLU A 278 -12.53 -0.83 6.20
N HIS A 279 -12.36 0.46 5.94
CA HIS A 279 -11.03 1.04 5.81
C HIS A 279 -10.54 1.52 7.18
N SER A 280 -9.32 1.12 7.57
CA SER A 280 -8.71 1.56 8.82
C SER A 280 -7.93 2.87 8.70
N GLY A 281 -7.87 3.47 7.50
CA GLY A 281 -7.09 4.67 7.22
C GLY A 281 -7.86 5.76 6.48
N TRP A 282 -7.44 7.00 6.67
CA TRP A 282 -7.95 8.19 5.98
C TRP A 282 -7.35 8.36 4.59
N GLU A 283 -6.15 7.85 4.37
CA GLU A 283 -5.40 8.09 3.15
C GLU A 283 -4.43 6.94 2.89
N ILE A 284 -4.41 6.49 1.65
CA ILE A 284 -3.37 5.64 1.10
C ILE A 284 -2.96 6.25 -0.22
N GLY A 285 -1.68 6.57 -0.37
CA GLY A 285 -1.15 7.23 -1.56
C GLY A 285 0.09 6.54 -2.11
N GLY A 286 0.23 6.59 -3.44
CA GLY A 286 1.38 6.05 -4.13
C GLY A 286 2.55 7.02 -4.15
N VAL A 287 2.36 8.20 -4.74
CA VAL A 287 3.41 9.22 -4.88
C VAL A 287 2.83 10.62 -4.68
N ASP A 288 3.40 11.39 -3.75
CA ASP A 288 3.11 12.80 -3.57
C ASP A 288 4.28 13.62 -4.08
N GLY A 289 4.04 14.50 -5.05
CA GLY A 289 5.05 15.44 -5.57
C GLY A 289 4.67 16.89 -5.29
N LEU A 290 5.64 17.69 -4.82
CA LEU A 290 5.48 19.11 -4.55
C LEU A 290 6.65 19.90 -5.13
N LEU A 291 6.36 21.03 -5.76
CA LEU A 291 7.33 22.08 -6.08
C LEU A 291 7.30 23.13 -4.98
N LEU A 292 8.47 23.52 -4.47
CA LEU A 292 8.59 24.35 -3.28
C LEU A 292 9.16 25.73 -3.61
N GLY A 293 8.62 26.76 -2.98
CA GLY A 293 9.26 28.05 -2.78
C GLY A 293 9.58 28.23 -1.30
N GLY A 294 10.85 28.11 -0.94
CA GLY A 294 11.34 28.23 0.44
C GLY A 294 12.00 29.58 0.74
N ASN A 295 12.47 29.79 1.97
CA ASN A 295 13.35 30.90 2.36
C ASN A 295 14.82 30.44 2.56
N VAL A 296 15.32 29.64 1.64
CA VAL A 296 16.72 29.16 1.55
C VAL A 296 17.66 30.13 0.83
N ASP A 297 18.97 30.05 1.06
CA ASP A 297 19.93 30.98 0.46
C ASP A 297 20.19 30.70 -1.03
N ALA A 298 20.22 29.43 -1.43
CA ALA A 298 20.43 29.01 -2.82
C ALA A 298 19.35 27.99 -3.26
N SER A 299 18.94 28.08 -4.52
CA SER A 299 17.96 27.15 -5.11
C SER A 299 18.64 25.84 -5.49
N PHE A 300 17.93 24.72 -5.33
CA PHE A 300 18.36 23.42 -5.87
C PHE A 300 18.42 23.45 -7.41
N PHE A 301 17.52 24.20 -8.07
CA PHE A 301 17.46 24.25 -9.53
C PHE A 301 18.47 25.21 -10.14
N ASP A 302 18.90 26.22 -9.38
CA ASP A 302 19.97 27.14 -9.76
C ASP A 302 20.79 27.53 -8.51
N PRO A 303 21.82 26.74 -8.18
CA PRO A 303 22.65 26.98 -7.00
C PRO A 303 23.51 28.24 -7.10
N THR A 304 23.64 28.83 -8.30
CA THR A 304 24.52 29.99 -8.52
C THR A 304 23.84 31.32 -8.18
N GLN A 305 22.51 31.37 -8.16
CA GLN A 305 21.73 32.56 -7.86
C GLN A 305 21.26 32.56 -6.40
N THR A 306 21.84 33.45 -5.59
CA THR A 306 21.58 33.54 -4.15
C THR A 306 20.88 34.84 -3.75
N GLY A 307 20.27 34.86 -2.56
CA GLY A 307 19.61 36.05 -2.02
C GLY A 307 18.48 36.56 -2.92
N ASP A 308 18.54 37.85 -3.29
CA ASP A 308 17.49 38.52 -4.08
C ASP A 308 17.39 38.01 -5.54
N GLN A 309 18.42 37.35 -6.05
CA GLN A 309 18.42 36.80 -7.43
C GLN A 309 17.85 35.37 -7.49
N ARG A 310 17.59 34.76 -6.33
CA ARG A 310 17.13 33.37 -6.25
C ARG A 310 15.74 33.20 -6.88
N PRO A 311 15.50 32.13 -7.67
CA PRO A 311 14.20 31.87 -8.25
C PRO A 311 13.12 31.62 -7.19
N ALA A 312 11.86 31.93 -7.53
CA ALA A 312 10.71 31.69 -6.64
C ALA A 312 10.48 30.20 -6.34
N LEU A 313 10.83 29.32 -7.28
CA LEU A 313 10.88 27.88 -7.07
C LEU A 313 12.30 27.50 -6.66
N THR A 314 12.43 27.00 -5.44
CA THR A 314 13.71 26.74 -4.79
C THR A 314 14.03 25.26 -4.74
N GLY A 315 13.01 24.39 -4.77
CA GLY A 315 13.22 22.95 -4.71
C GLY A 315 11.94 22.14 -4.85
N PHE A 316 11.96 20.91 -4.32
CA PHE A 316 10.87 19.95 -4.44
C PHE A 316 10.78 19.02 -3.22
N SER A 317 9.62 18.39 -3.04
CA SER A 317 9.45 17.28 -2.09
C SER A 317 8.72 16.13 -2.77
N VAL A 318 9.17 14.91 -2.47
CA VAL A 318 8.55 13.67 -2.94
C VAL A 318 8.31 12.74 -1.76
N ARG A 319 7.08 12.25 -1.62
CA ARG A 319 6.76 11.13 -0.71
C ARG A 319 6.31 9.94 -1.52
N VAL A 320 6.69 8.76 -1.06
CA VAL A 320 6.40 7.49 -1.75
C VAL A 320 5.76 6.51 -0.77
N LEU A 321 4.68 5.86 -1.22
CA LEU A 321 3.83 4.92 -0.48
C LEU A 321 3.46 5.46 0.90
N ASN A 322 2.52 6.40 0.98
CA ASN A 322 2.01 6.96 2.22
C ASN A 322 0.78 6.20 2.73
N ALA A 323 0.68 6.08 4.05
CA ALA A 323 -0.48 5.51 4.72
C ALA A 323 -0.80 6.30 5.99
N ARG A 324 -2.08 6.62 6.21
CA ARG A 324 -2.54 7.36 7.39
C ARG A 324 -3.72 6.66 8.03
N ILE A 325 -3.57 6.35 9.31
CA ILE A 325 -4.51 5.57 10.11
C ILE A 325 -5.38 6.55 10.90
N ALA A 326 -6.70 6.32 10.88
CA ALA A 326 -7.63 7.07 11.73
C ALA A 326 -7.56 6.52 13.16
N LEU A 327 -7.29 7.37 14.15
CA LEU A 327 -7.36 6.98 15.55
C LEU A 327 -8.79 7.19 16.07
N PRO A 328 -9.32 6.30 16.93
CA PRO A 328 -10.68 6.41 17.50
C PRO A 328 -10.78 7.47 18.61
N VAL A 329 -10.24 8.67 18.36
CA VAL A 329 -10.26 9.84 19.23
C VAL A 329 -10.61 11.09 18.42
N LEU A 330 -11.19 12.10 19.06
CA LEU A 330 -11.57 13.37 18.41
C LEU A 330 -12.45 13.17 17.16
N ASP A 331 -13.48 12.34 17.26
CA ASP A 331 -14.37 11.98 16.14
C ASP A 331 -13.62 11.43 14.91
N HIS A 332 -12.61 10.60 15.17
CA HIS A 332 -11.74 9.97 14.18
C HIS A 332 -10.85 10.94 13.40
N ARG A 333 -10.76 12.21 13.79
CA ARG A 333 -9.99 13.21 13.05
C ARG A 333 -8.50 13.20 13.35
N LEU A 334 -8.08 12.67 14.51
CA LEU A 334 -6.65 12.51 14.78
C LEU A 334 -6.11 11.34 13.96
N THR A 335 -5.00 11.55 13.28
CA THR A 335 -4.37 10.53 12.45
C THR A 335 -2.91 10.33 12.82
N VAL A 336 -2.45 9.09 12.62
CA VAL A 336 -1.03 8.73 12.65
C VAL A 336 -0.71 8.04 11.34
N GLY A 337 0.36 8.48 10.69
CA GLY A 337 0.74 7.97 9.39
C GLY A 337 2.25 7.86 9.23
N THR A 338 2.61 7.23 8.12
CA THR A 338 3.99 7.05 7.69
C THR A 338 4.07 7.01 6.17
N SER A 339 5.27 7.05 5.61
CA SER A 339 5.54 6.83 4.19
C SER A 339 6.81 6.04 4.00
N LEU A 340 6.93 5.25 2.94
CA LEU A 340 8.15 4.48 2.71
C LEU A 340 9.37 5.40 2.62
N ILE A 341 9.26 6.44 1.79
CA ILE A 341 10.28 7.48 1.61
C ILE A 341 9.61 8.85 1.68
N ASN A 342 10.31 9.80 2.29
CA ASN A 342 10.03 11.22 2.28
C ASN A 342 11.31 11.95 1.91
N PHE A 343 11.36 12.51 0.72
CA PHE A 343 12.47 13.34 0.28
C PHE A 343 12.04 14.81 0.27
N LEU A 344 12.83 15.64 0.91
CA LEU A 344 12.67 17.08 0.95
C LEU A 344 13.95 17.72 0.45
N ALA A 345 13.88 18.54 -0.58
CA ALA A 345 14.99 19.36 -1.05
C ALA A 345 14.46 20.78 -1.24
N MET A 346 14.75 21.67 -0.30
CA MET A 346 14.31 23.07 -0.36
C MET A 346 15.33 23.97 -1.05
N GLY A 347 16.61 23.59 -0.97
CA GLY A 347 17.79 24.24 -1.57
C GLY A 347 18.91 23.21 -1.79
N ASN A 348 20.14 23.68 -2.06
CA ASN A 348 21.33 22.82 -2.23
C ASN A 348 21.86 22.26 -0.89
N THR A 349 21.72 23.02 0.21
CA THR A 349 22.16 22.62 1.54
C THR A 349 21.00 22.20 2.44
N GLU A 350 19.77 22.65 2.15
CA GLU A 350 18.59 22.30 2.92
C GLU A 350 17.82 21.13 2.30
N TYR A 351 18.26 19.91 2.59
CA TYR A 351 17.60 18.69 2.11
C TYR A 351 17.59 17.57 3.15
N GLY A 352 16.76 16.55 2.94
CA GLY A 352 16.71 15.41 3.84
C GLY A 352 15.90 14.26 3.27
N ILE A 353 16.33 13.05 3.61
CA ILE A 353 15.62 11.81 3.30
C ILE A 353 15.16 11.19 4.61
N GLY A 354 13.86 10.98 4.73
CA GLY A 354 13.24 10.20 5.79
C GLY A 354 12.72 8.88 5.25
N VAL A 355 12.99 7.79 5.96
CA VAL A 355 12.43 6.47 5.72
C VAL A 355 11.48 6.15 6.85
N LEU A 356 10.24 5.80 6.52
CA LEU A 356 9.18 5.53 7.50
C LEU A 356 9.04 6.63 8.57
N PRO A 357 8.94 7.92 8.20
CA PRO A 357 8.76 8.97 9.19
C PRO A 357 7.43 8.82 9.91
N ILE A 358 7.34 9.36 11.12
CA ILE A 358 6.11 9.33 11.90
C ILE A 358 5.41 10.67 11.75
N ARG A 359 4.23 10.65 11.13
CA ARG A 359 3.39 11.84 10.94
C ARG A 359 2.17 11.76 11.84
N VAL A 360 1.92 12.81 12.61
CA VAL A 360 0.68 13.01 13.36
C VAL A 360 -0.05 14.19 12.73
N SER A 361 -1.35 14.06 12.51
CA SER A 361 -2.13 15.14 11.91
C SER A 361 -3.57 15.16 12.37
N TYR A 362 -4.25 16.27 12.08
CA TYR A 362 -5.68 16.43 12.34
C TYR A 362 -6.41 16.63 11.02
N PHE A 363 -7.30 15.71 10.68
CA PHE A 363 -8.06 15.69 9.45
C PHE A 363 -9.34 16.53 9.58
N SER A 364 -9.49 17.56 8.74
CA SER A 364 -10.64 18.45 8.75
C SER A 364 -11.20 18.68 7.34
N ASN A 365 -12.53 18.70 7.22
CA ASN A 365 -13.23 18.85 5.94
C ASN A 365 -14.06 20.15 5.96
N PRO A 366 -13.44 21.33 5.79
CA PRO A 366 -14.14 22.60 5.92
C PRO A 366 -15.18 22.85 4.81
N LEU A 367 -15.08 22.17 3.67
CA LEU A 367 -15.96 22.36 2.50
C LEU A 367 -16.68 21.05 2.13
N ASN A 368 -17.50 20.51 3.04
CA ASN A 368 -18.38 19.35 2.80
C ASN A 368 -17.73 18.20 2.01
N ASN A 369 -16.54 17.78 2.46
CA ASN A 369 -15.71 16.69 1.90
C ASN A 369 -15.01 16.96 0.56
N ALA A 370 -15.24 18.09 -0.10
CA ALA A 370 -14.54 18.43 -1.34
C ALA A 370 -13.08 18.85 -1.10
N PHE A 371 -12.77 19.38 0.10
CA PHE A 371 -11.44 19.83 0.45
C PHE A 371 -11.04 19.31 1.83
N VAL A 372 -9.79 18.87 1.93
CA VAL A 372 -9.17 18.39 3.16
C VAL A 372 -8.15 19.41 3.62
N ALA A 373 -8.30 19.88 4.86
CA ALA A 373 -7.34 20.71 5.57
C ALA A 373 -6.72 19.89 6.70
N GLU A 374 -5.39 19.84 6.73
CA GLU A 374 -4.66 18.93 7.60
C GLU A 374 -3.40 19.59 8.17
N PRO A 375 -3.48 20.20 9.36
CA PRO A 375 -2.29 20.51 10.15
C PRO A 375 -1.57 19.20 10.54
N PHE A 376 -0.25 19.21 10.47
CA PHE A 376 0.58 18.04 10.72
C PHE A 376 1.90 18.37 11.39
N VAL A 377 2.40 17.37 12.12
CA VAL A 377 3.78 17.27 12.60
C VAL A 377 4.34 15.96 12.08
N GLU A 378 5.50 15.99 11.44
CA GLU A 378 6.18 14.81 10.94
C GLU A 378 7.62 14.76 11.45
N PHE A 379 7.98 13.64 12.03
CA PHE A 379 9.33 13.39 12.52
C PHE A 379 10.02 12.37 11.62
N ASN A 380 11.08 12.83 10.96
CA ASN A 380 11.99 12.02 10.17
C ASN A 380 13.20 11.74 11.06
N TYR A 381 13.49 10.47 11.35
CA TYR A 381 14.54 10.08 12.29
C TYR A 381 15.74 9.40 11.62
N ALA A 382 15.56 8.91 10.39
CA ALA A 382 16.64 8.30 9.62
C ALA A 382 16.26 8.25 8.13
N PRO A 383 17.26 8.29 7.22
CA PRO A 383 18.67 8.57 7.50
C PRO A 383 18.95 10.02 7.92
N SER A 384 18.16 10.98 7.44
CA SER A 384 18.19 12.36 7.93
C SER A 384 17.31 12.52 9.17
N THR A 385 17.69 13.43 10.08
CA THR A 385 16.88 13.73 11.28
C THR A 385 16.30 15.12 11.19
N PHE A 386 15.01 15.25 10.90
CA PHE A 386 14.35 16.55 10.80
C PHE A 386 12.85 16.50 11.16
N VAL A 387 12.34 17.63 11.63
CA VAL A 387 10.94 17.84 11.96
C VAL A 387 10.29 18.69 10.88
N HIS A 388 9.08 18.29 10.51
CA HIS A 388 8.19 19.00 9.60
C HIS A 388 6.95 19.45 10.35
N LEU A 389 6.68 20.75 10.38
CA LEU A 389 5.48 21.32 11.00
C LEU A 389 4.76 22.17 9.97
N GLY A 390 3.51 21.85 9.66
CA GLY A 390 2.80 22.61 8.65
C GLY A 390 1.32 22.28 8.52
N VAL A 391 0.74 22.81 7.45
CA VAL A 391 -0.65 22.55 7.06
C VAL A 391 -0.66 22.12 5.60
N ARG A 392 -1.36 21.02 5.31
CA ARG A 392 -1.66 20.56 3.96
C ARG A 392 -3.12 20.86 3.62
N GLY A 393 -3.37 21.46 2.48
CA GLY A 393 -4.65 21.50 1.81
C GLY A 393 -4.65 20.50 0.65
N ALA A 394 -5.64 19.61 0.55
CA ALA A 394 -5.79 18.67 -0.54
C ALA A 394 -7.20 18.75 -1.16
N LEU A 395 -7.24 18.77 -2.48
CA LEU A 395 -8.44 18.79 -3.32
C LEU A 395 -8.45 17.51 -4.16
N PRO A 396 -9.21 16.47 -3.78
CA PRO A 396 -9.36 15.26 -4.59
C PRO A 396 -10.07 15.60 -5.90
N ILE A 397 -9.42 15.34 -7.04
CA ILE A 397 -10.01 15.50 -8.38
C ILE A 397 -10.66 14.18 -8.82
N SER A 398 -10.01 13.05 -8.52
CA SER A 398 -10.49 11.71 -8.80
C SER A 398 -9.98 10.74 -7.71
N ASP A 399 -10.44 9.48 -7.75
CA ASP A 399 -10.05 8.43 -6.80
C ASP A 399 -8.55 8.08 -6.78
N GLN A 400 -7.76 8.64 -7.70
CA GLN A 400 -6.32 8.39 -7.83
C GLN A 400 -5.51 9.68 -7.98
N LEU A 401 -6.13 10.86 -7.94
CA LEU A 401 -5.46 12.13 -8.17
C LEU A 401 -6.00 13.21 -7.24
N SER A 402 -5.10 13.80 -6.46
CA SER A 402 -5.39 14.96 -5.62
C SER A 402 -4.45 16.11 -5.96
N LEU A 403 -4.95 17.34 -5.99
CA LEU A 403 -4.09 18.54 -5.98
C LEU A 403 -3.83 18.96 -4.54
N GLN A 404 -2.61 19.43 -4.28
CA GLN A 404 -2.19 19.77 -2.93
C GLN A 404 -1.44 21.09 -2.86
N ILE A 405 -1.67 21.79 -1.75
CA ILE A 405 -0.89 22.94 -1.30
C ILE A 405 -0.39 22.66 0.11
N VAL A 406 0.87 22.97 0.37
CA VAL A 406 1.49 22.77 1.68
C VAL A 406 2.17 24.06 2.09
N ALA A 407 1.95 24.49 3.33
CA ALA A 407 2.76 25.53 3.95
C ALA A 407 3.37 24.94 5.22
N ALA A 408 4.69 24.91 5.30
CA ALA A 408 5.36 24.23 6.40
C ALA A 408 6.72 24.84 6.74
N TYR A 409 7.18 24.49 7.93
CA TYR A 409 8.51 24.72 8.46
C TYR A 409 9.22 23.38 8.61
N ALA A 410 10.44 23.29 8.12
CA ALA A 410 11.31 22.12 8.27
C ALA A 410 12.59 22.54 9.00
N SER A 411 13.01 21.74 9.98
CA SER A 411 14.24 22.00 10.72
C SER A 411 14.89 20.70 11.18
N GLY A 412 16.20 20.60 11.00
CA GLY A 412 16.94 19.42 11.40
C GLY A 412 18.31 19.32 10.75
N SER A 413 18.72 18.08 10.52
CA SER A 413 19.99 17.70 9.95
C SER A 413 19.79 16.82 8.72
N THR A 414 20.56 17.13 7.68
CA THR A 414 20.62 16.36 6.43
C THR A 414 21.22 14.97 6.68
N GLY A 415 22.12 14.84 7.66
CA GLY A 415 22.92 13.64 7.87
C GLY A 415 24.10 13.50 6.90
N SER A 416 24.34 14.50 6.04
CA SER A 416 25.43 14.55 5.05
C SER A 416 26.30 15.79 5.29
N ALA A 417 27.59 15.65 5.02
CA ALA A 417 28.51 16.80 4.93
C ALA A 417 28.59 17.40 3.50
N MET A 418 27.81 16.88 2.56
CA MET A 418 27.84 17.25 1.15
C MET A 418 26.62 18.08 0.74
N GLU A 419 26.82 18.99 -0.20
CA GLU A 419 25.73 19.71 -0.85
C GLU A 419 25.06 18.82 -1.91
N LEU A 420 23.73 18.90 -2.00
CA LEU A 420 22.96 18.09 -2.93
C LEU A 420 23.22 18.53 -4.38
N GLY A 421 23.69 17.61 -5.23
CA GLY A 421 23.90 17.86 -6.67
C GLY A 421 25.29 18.35 -7.07
N LEU A 422 26.27 18.41 -6.16
CA LEU A 422 27.66 18.74 -6.46
C LEU A 422 28.59 17.56 -6.16
N ASP A 423 29.29 17.07 -7.19
CA ASP A 423 30.30 15.99 -7.11
C ASP A 423 31.70 16.49 -6.65
N THR A 424 31.82 17.80 -6.43
CA THR A 424 33.07 18.47 -6.06
C THR A 424 33.15 18.70 -4.56
N GLU A 425 34.37 18.68 -4.01
CA GLU A 425 34.64 19.10 -2.63
C GLU A 425 33.95 20.45 -2.33
N PRO A 426 33.53 20.67 -1.06
CA PRO A 426 32.89 21.92 -0.64
C PRO A 426 33.67 23.11 -1.21
N VAL A 427 32.98 23.96 -1.98
CA VAL A 427 33.60 25.10 -2.65
C VAL A 427 34.34 25.92 -1.58
N PRO A 428 35.67 26.11 -1.68
CA PRO A 428 36.40 26.91 -0.70
C PRO A 428 35.86 28.34 -0.72
N GLY A 429 35.10 28.71 0.31
CA GLY A 429 34.45 30.03 0.43
C GLY A 429 32.92 30.05 0.29
N GLY A 430 32.25 28.89 0.15
CA GLY A 430 30.78 28.78 0.15
C GLY A 430 30.20 28.73 1.57
N ILE A 431 29.20 29.58 1.81
CA ILE A 431 28.55 29.83 3.10
C ILE A 431 27.41 28.82 3.29
N SER A 432 27.61 27.80 4.13
CA SER A 432 26.62 27.16 5.02
C SER A 432 27.06 25.72 5.33
N ASP A 433 26.93 25.32 6.59
CA ASP A 433 27.18 23.95 7.04
C ASP A 433 26.02 23.06 6.55
N PRO A 434 26.20 22.19 5.53
CA PRO A 434 25.12 21.38 4.96
C PRO A 434 24.64 20.32 5.93
N THR A 435 25.20 20.21 7.14
CA THR A 435 24.76 19.24 8.14
C THR A 435 23.47 19.67 8.84
N LYS A 436 23.09 20.95 8.79
CA LYS A 436 21.89 21.47 9.47
C LYS A 436 21.13 22.45 8.58
N PHE A 437 19.81 22.43 8.69
CA PHE A 437 18.95 23.35 7.96
C PHE A 437 17.73 23.76 8.77
N ASN A 438 17.21 24.94 8.45
CA ASN A 438 15.92 25.43 8.91
C ASN A 438 15.26 26.33 7.86
N ALA A 439 14.10 25.96 7.35
CA ALA A 439 13.41 26.79 6.37
C ALA A 439 11.89 26.64 6.45
N PHE A 440 11.22 27.73 6.15
CA PHE A 440 9.82 27.79 5.76
C PHE A 440 9.71 27.59 4.25
N TYR A 441 8.66 26.91 3.81
CA TYR A 441 8.33 26.80 2.41
C TYR A 441 6.82 26.74 2.17
N ILE A 442 6.45 27.12 0.96
CA ILE A 442 5.14 26.88 0.39
C ILE A 442 5.33 25.96 -0.82
N GLY A 443 4.61 24.85 -0.82
CA GLY A 443 4.62 23.83 -1.86
C GLY A 443 3.29 23.76 -2.58
N ILE A 444 3.34 23.58 -3.90
CA ILE A 444 2.18 23.23 -4.72
C ILE A 444 2.49 21.97 -5.52
N GLY A 445 1.50 21.09 -5.69
CA GLY A 445 1.71 19.89 -6.48
C GLY A 445 0.52 18.95 -6.50
N ALA A 446 0.82 17.67 -6.71
CA ALA A 446 -0.19 16.64 -6.91
C ALA A 446 0.22 15.32 -6.26
N SER A 447 -0.78 14.55 -5.88
CA SER A 447 -0.67 13.19 -5.35
C SER A 447 -1.28 12.22 -6.35
N PHE A 448 -0.51 11.20 -6.73
CA PHE A 448 -0.88 10.17 -7.69
C PHE A 448 -1.07 8.82 -7.01
N PHE A 449 -2.06 8.07 -7.50
CA PHE A 449 -2.55 6.84 -6.84
C PHE A 449 -2.94 7.12 -5.39
N ASP A 450 -3.51 8.28 -5.15
CA ASP A 450 -3.95 8.75 -3.84
C ASP A 450 -5.45 8.53 -3.67
N ARG A 451 -5.82 7.80 -2.63
CA ARG A 451 -7.21 7.61 -2.21
C ARG A 451 -7.41 8.16 -0.82
N ILE A 452 -8.16 9.25 -0.75
CA ILE A 452 -8.61 9.86 0.49
C ILE A 452 -10.01 9.31 0.81
N PHE A 453 -10.15 8.63 1.94
CA PHE A 453 -11.40 8.02 2.37
C PHE A 453 -12.30 9.02 3.09
N HIS A 454 -13.62 8.84 2.97
CA HIS A 454 -14.60 9.60 3.73
C HIS A 454 -14.95 8.90 5.05
N LYS A 455 -15.50 9.66 6.01
CA LYS A 455 -15.90 9.13 7.33
C LYS A 455 -16.82 7.90 7.23
N GLY A 456 -17.73 7.92 6.25
CA GLY A 456 -18.66 6.82 5.98
C GLY A 456 -18.02 5.57 5.36
N GLU A 457 -16.75 5.62 4.96
CA GLU A 457 -15.96 4.49 4.47
C GLU A 457 -15.01 3.93 5.55
N LEU A 458 -14.82 4.67 6.65
CA LEU A 458 -13.99 4.23 7.75
C LEU A 458 -14.69 3.17 8.59
N ARG A 459 -13.92 2.16 8.97
CA ARG A 459 -14.31 1.08 9.87
C ARG A 459 -15.01 1.58 11.13
N TYR A 460 -14.37 2.53 11.82
CA TYR A 460 -14.83 3.02 13.12
C TYR A 460 -15.89 4.14 12.99
N GLY A 461 -16.13 4.65 11.78
CA GLY A 461 -17.08 5.74 11.51
C GLY A 461 -18.52 5.29 11.28
N LYS A 462 -18.76 3.99 11.07
CA LYS A 462 -20.06 3.46 10.62
C LYS A 462 -21.06 3.15 11.75
N GLY A 463 -20.62 3.10 13.01
CA GLY A 463 -21.51 2.82 14.16
C GLY A 463 -22.23 1.47 14.10
N TYR A 464 -21.76 0.53 13.26
CA TYR A 464 -22.32 -0.81 13.22
C TYR A 464 -21.89 -1.61 14.46
N PRO A 465 -22.78 -2.46 15.00
CA PRO A 465 -22.42 -3.42 16.03
C PRO A 465 -21.60 -4.53 15.36
N HIS A 466 -20.28 -4.37 15.31
CA HIS A 466 -19.35 -5.41 14.87
C HIS A 466 -18.53 -5.99 16.04
N GLU A 467 -19.11 -5.94 17.24
CA GLU A 467 -18.63 -6.67 18.41
C GLU A 467 -19.03 -8.15 18.33
#